data_AF-A0A418Y0F3-F1
#
_entry.id   AF-A0A418Y0F3-F1
#
_cell.length_a   1.000
_cell.length_b   1.000
_cell.length_c   1.000
_cell.angle_alpha   90.00
_cell.angle_beta   90.00
_cell.angle_gamma   90.00
#
_symmetry.space_group_name_H-M   'P 1'
#
loop_
_entity.id
_entity.type
_entity.pdbx_description
1 polymer ?
#
loop_
_entity_poly.entity_id
_entity_poly.type
_entity_poly.pdbx_seq_one_letter_code
_entity_poly.pdbx_strand_id
1 'polypeptide(L)'
;MVSPKEILVNIWYGDSTDISIREWVFDYIEQNENVPEEIFEIFDADSTSQEALLMKIVAISDSEFDSQCVQAEVMAAKLLLKVASDYLVGNVKPSDVCAVINNIDCGFLGAPRGLPDKIAYYQKWLGNLYHSCDWCDGGWTQSNAPHLKQDLQEQITVIQTWLEKS
;
A
#
# COMPACT_ATOMS: atom_id res chain seq x y z
N MET A 1 -8.87 11.54 10.42
CA MET A 1 -7.54 11.66 9.79
C MET A 1 -7.08 10.26 9.40
N VAL A 2 -6.53 10.06 8.20
CA VAL A 2 -5.89 8.79 7.81
C VAL A 2 -4.65 8.57 8.69
N SER A 3 -4.38 7.35 9.14
CA SER A 3 -3.23 7.08 10.02
C SER A 3 -1.90 7.21 9.26
N PRO A 4 -0.77 7.56 9.94
CA PRO A 4 0.53 7.66 9.26
C PRO A 4 0.98 6.33 8.66
N LYS A 5 0.58 5.20 9.26
CA LYS A 5 0.82 3.84 8.73
C LYS A 5 0.10 3.60 7.40
N GLU A 6 -1.16 4.03 7.29
CA GLU A 6 -1.90 3.94 6.03
C GLU A 6 -1.29 4.83 4.94
N ILE A 7 -0.73 5.98 5.31
CA ILE A 7 -0.03 6.85 4.34
C ILE A 7 1.26 6.18 3.87
N LEU A 8 2.06 5.61 4.77
CA LEU A 8 3.26 4.84 4.39
C LEU A 8 2.92 3.67 3.46
N VAL A 9 1.87 2.91 3.77
CA VAL A 9 1.41 1.81 2.90
C VAL A 9 1.00 2.32 1.52
N ASN A 10 0.35 3.50 1.43
CA ASN A 10 0.06 4.12 0.13
C ASN A 10 1.32 4.59 -0.60
N ILE A 11 2.37 5.03 0.11
CA ILE A 11 3.66 5.38 -0.50
C ILE A 11 4.36 4.13 -1.05
N TRP A 12 4.37 3.04 -0.26
CA TRP A 12 5.06 1.80 -0.63
C TRP A 12 4.35 1.04 -1.74
N TYR A 13 3.02 1.00 -1.70
CA TYR A 13 2.21 0.07 -2.49
C TYR A 13 1.17 0.74 -3.37
N GLY A 14 0.84 2.00 -3.12
CA GLY A 14 -0.14 2.77 -3.87
C GLY A 14 0.45 3.51 -5.07
N ASP A 15 -0.37 4.40 -5.64
CA ASP A 15 0.06 5.48 -6.52
C ASP A 15 0.07 6.77 -5.70
N SER A 16 1.26 7.26 -5.34
CA SER A 16 1.45 8.22 -4.25
C SER A 16 1.26 9.69 -4.66
N THR A 17 0.17 10.03 -5.36
CA THR A 17 0.02 11.38 -5.95
C THR A 17 -0.82 12.37 -5.15
N ASP A 18 -1.66 11.92 -4.22
CA ASP A 18 -2.78 12.76 -3.77
C ASP A 18 -2.68 13.31 -2.33
N ILE A 19 -1.73 12.87 -1.50
CA ILE A 19 -1.59 13.36 -0.12
C ILE A 19 -0.36 14.27 -0.01
N SER A 20 -0.59 15.55 0.31
CA SER A 20 0.48 16.43 0.79
C SER A 20 0.91 15.97 2.17
N ILE A 21 2.00 15.21 2.25
CA ILE A 21 2.52 14.68 3.52
C ILE A 21 2.86 15.82 4.48
N ARG A 22 3.29 16.98 3.98
CA ARG A 22 3.54 18.15 4.82
C ARG A 22 2.26 18.70 5.45
N GLU A 23 1.16 18.80 4.70
CA GLU A 23 -0.14 19.22 5.26
C GLU A 23 -0.63 18.19 6.28
N TRP A 24 -0.49 16.90 5.99
CA TRP A 24 -0.87 15.87 6.95
C TRP A 24 -0.06 15.96 8.25
N VAL A 25 1.26 16.16 8.17
CA VAL A 25 2.12 16.31 9.36
C VAL A 25 1.76 17.57 10.13
N PHE A 26 1.44 18.66 9.44
CA PHE A 26 0.96 19.89 10.08
C PHE A 26 -0.34 19.63 10.88
N ASP A 27 -1.33 19.00 10.25
CA ASP A 27 -2.59 18.65 10.93
C ASP A 27 -2.36 17.68 12.10
N TYR A 28 -1.44 16.73 11.96
CA TYR A 28 -1.05 15.80 13.02
C TYR A 28 -0.45 16.56 14.21
N ILE A 29 0.43 17.53 13.97
CA ILE A 29 1.03 18.36 15.01
C ILE A 29 -0.05 19.18 15.74
N GLU A 30 -0.95 19.82 15.01
CA GLU A 30 -2.01 20.64 15.61
C GLU A 30 -2.97 19.83 16.49
N GLN A 31 -3.18 18.54 16.17
CA GLN A 31 -4.15 17.68 16.86
C GLN A 31 -3.56 16.89 18.03
N ASN A 32 -2.24 16.95 18.25
CA ASN A 32 -1.57 16.18 19.31
C ASN A 32 -0.77 17.10 20.23
N GLU A 33 -1.04 17.04 21.55
CA GLU A 33 -0.40 17.93 22.53
C GLU A 33 1.05 17.51 22.90
N ASN A 34 1.44 16.26 22.65
CA ASN A 34 2.73 15.69 23.06
C ASN A 34 3.49 15.13 21.86
N VAL A 35 3.79 15.97 20.87
CA VAL A 35 4.61 15.59 19.71
C VAL A 35 6.10 15.70 20.07
N PRO A 36 6.90 14.64 19.88
CA PRO A 36 8.35 14.70 20.11
C PRO A 36 9.05 15.80 19.30
N GLU A 37 10.03 16.46 19.90
CA GLU A 37 10.78 17.59 19.33
C GLU A 37 11.47 17.20 18.01
N GLU A 38 11.92 15.95 17.90
CA GLU A 38 12.58 15.41 16.72
C GLU A 38 11.68 15.43 15.47
N ILE A 39 10.34 15.45 15.61
CA ILE A 39 9.43 15.60 14.47
C ILE A 39 9.53 17.01 13.88
N PHE A 40 9.65 18.04 14.72
CA PHE A 40 9.75 19.43 14.28
C PHE A 40 11.07 19.69 13.53
N GLU A 41 12.19 19.19 14.05
CA GLU A 41 13.50 19.32 13.42
C GLU A 41 13.54 18.78 11.98
N ILE A 42 12.78 17.71 11.73
CA ILE A 42 12.79 17.00 10.45
C ILE A 42 11.78 17.59 9.49
N PHE A 43 10.65 18.06 10.01
CA PHE A 43 9.65 18.80 9.25
C PHE A 43 10.25 20.08 8.65
N ASP A 44 11.08 20.77 9.42
CA ASP A 44 11.77 22.00 9.01
C ASP A 44 13.00 21.74 8.11
N ALA A 45 13.46 20.49 7.99
CA ALA A 45 14.58 20.15 7.14
C ALA A 45 14.18 20.10 5.66
N ASP A 46 14.72 21.01 4.84
CA ASP A 46 14.43 21.17 3.41
C ASP A 46 14.74 19.95 2.52
N SER A 47 15.46 18.95 3.02
CA SER A 47 15.95 17.80 2.24
C SER A 47 15.37 16.44 2.65
N THR A 48 14.45 16.40 3.62
CA THR A 48 13.91 15.12 4.09
C THR A 48 12.89 14.53 3.10
N SER A 49 13.12 13.28 2.68
CA SER A 49 12.10 12.51 1.93
C SER A 49 10.84 12.35 2.80
N GLN A 50 9.67 12.62 2.25
CA GLN A 50 8.38 12.57 2.96
C GLN A 50 8.14 11.20 3.66
N GLU A 51 8.60 10.12 3.05
CA GLU A 51 8.59 8.77 3.65
C GLU A 51 9.38 8.69 4.96
N ALA A 52 10.60 9.24 5.00
CA ALA A 52 11.45 9.21 6.20
C ALA A 52 10.84 9.98 7.38
N LEU A 53 10.14 11.08 7.10
CA LEU A 53 9.41 11.83 8.12
C LEU A 53 8.27 10.98 8.70
N LEU A 54 7.45 10.35 7.85
CA LEU A 54 6.37 9.48 8.29
C LEU A 54 6.87 8.25 9.04
N MET A 55 7.96 7.64 8.59
CA MET A 55 8.59 6.49 9.27
C MET A 55 8.97 6.83 10.71
N LYS A 56 9.52 8.03 10.95
CA LYS A 56 9.85 8.47 12.31
C LYS A 56 8.61 8.72 13.16
N ILE A 57 7.57 9.33 12.58
CA ILE A 57 6.28 9.51 13.27
C ILE A 57 5.70 8.16 13.68
N VAL A 58 5.74 7.16 12.79
CA VAL A 58 5.25 5.81 13.11
C VAL A 58 6.11 5.16 14.19
N ALA A 59 7.45 5.23 14.08
CA ALA A 59 8.38 4.59 15.01
C ALA A 59 8.22 5.03 16.47
N ILE A 60 7.69 6.25 16.71
CA ILE A 60 7.36 6.74 18.07
C ILE A 60 6.22 5.92 18.68
N SER A 61 5.25 5.51 17.88
CA SER A 61 4.07 4.76 18.31
C SER A 61 4.21 3.24 18.15
N ASP A 62 5.03 2.80 17.20
CA ASP A 62 5.23 1.40 16.83
C ASP A 62 6.57 1.24 16.09
N SER A 63 7.61 0.86 16.83
CA SER A 63 8.96 0.67 16.29
C SER A 63 9.10 -0.57 15.41
N GLU A 64 8.16 -1.51 15.49
CA GLU A 64 8.19 -2.78 14.75
C GLU A 64 7.42 -2.67 13.43
N PHE A 65 6.84 -1.52 13.11
CA PHE A 65 6.17 -1.30 11.85
C PHE A 65 7.19 -1.10 10.72
N ASP A 66 7.18 -2.02 9.77
CA ASP A 66 7.95 -1.94 8.54
C ASP A 66 7.08 -2.32 7.33
N SER A 67 7.60 -2.11 6.12
CA SER A 67 6.85 -2.37 4.89
C SER A 67 6.42 -3.83 4.74
N GLN A 68 7.20 -4.77 5.25
CA GLN A 68 6.96 -6.20 5.13
C GLN A 68 6.24 -6.82 6.34
N CYS A 69 5.90 -6.06 7.38
CA CYS A 69 5.22 -6.60 8.55
C CYS A 69 3.77 -7.05 8.23
N VAL A 70 3.18 -7.88 9.09
CA VAL A 70 1.80 -8.38 8.89
C VAL A 70 0.79 -7.23 8.87
N GLN A 71 1.01 -6.20 9.70
CA GLN A 71 0.12 -5.04 9.73
C GLN A 71 0.13 -4.28 8.40
N ALA A 72 1.30 -4.08 7.80
CA ALA A 72 1.43 -3.46 6.48
C ALA A 72 0.77 -4.33 5.40
N GLU A 73 0.87 -5.65 5.48
CA GLU A 73 0.22 -6.57 4.54
C GLU A 73 -1.31 -6.46 4.59
N VAL A 74 -1.88 -6.40 5.80
CA VAL A 74 -3.33 -6.19 5.99
C VAL A 74 -3.77 -4.84 5.41
N MET A 75 -2.98 -3.79 5.59
CA MET A 75 -3.28 -2.47 5.02
C MET A 75 -3.15 -2.46 3.50
N ALA A 76 -2.15 -3.13 2.93
CA ALA A 76 -1.96 -3.27 1.49
C ALA A 76 -3.11 -4.05 0.82
N ALA A 77 -3.62 -5.10 1.46
CA ALA A 77 -4.80 -5.82 0.98
C ALA A 77 -6.06 -4.92 0.96
N LYS A 78 -6.25 -4.08 1.99
CA LYS A 78 -7.35 -3.09 2.01
C LYS A 78 -7.19 -2.02 0.94
N LEU A 79 -5.96 -1.57 0.69
CA LEU A 79 -5.63 -0.66 -0.40
C LEU A 79 -6.00 -1.29 -1.75
N LEU A 80 -5.61 -2.54 -2.00
CA LEU A 80 -5.95 -3.23 -3.24
C LEU A 80 -7.47 -3.37 -3.42
N LEU A 81 -8.23 -3.67 -2.35
CA LEU A 81 -9.70 -3.70 -2.42
C LEU A 81 -10.30 -2.35 -2.85
N LYS A 82 -9.77 -1.25 -2.32
CA LYS A 82 -10.21 0.10 -2.70
C LYS A 82 -9.92 0.36 -4.18
N VAL A 83 -8.67 0.13 -4.61
CA VAL A 83 -8.23 0.34 -6.00
C VAL A 83 -9.00 -0.55 -6.98
N ALA A 84 -9.25 -1.81 -6.61
CA ALA A 84 -10.06 -2.73 -7.40
C ALA A 84 -11.51 -2.23 -7.53
N SER A 85 -12.11 -1.75 -6.44
CA SER A 85 -13.47 -1.19 -6.45
C SER A 85 -13.55 0.04 -7.35
N ASP A 86 -12.58 0.96 -7.23
CA ASP A 86 -12.50 2.18 -8.04
C ASP A 86 -12.28 1.86 -9.53
N TYR A 87 -11.49 0.83 -9.84
CA TYR A 87 -11.35 0.31 -11.20
C TYR A 87 -12.67 -0.22 -11.75
N LEU A 88 -13.42 -1.04 -11.00
CA LEU A 88 -14.66 -1.66 -11.48
C LEU A 88 -15.75 -0.65 -11.85
N VAL A 89 -15.70 0.56 -11.30
CA VAL A 89 -16.64 1.66 -11.58
C VAL A 89 -16.12 2.70 -12.58
N GLY A 90 -14.88 2.56 -13.08
CA GLY A 90 -14.34 3.45 -14.10
C GLY A 90 -13.45 4.59 -13.61
N ASN A 91 -13.14 4.66 -12.31
CA ASN A 91 -12.39 5.78 -11.74
C ASN A 91 -10.87 5.66 -11.90
N VAL A 92 -10.37 4.44 -12.13
CA VAL A 92 -8.95 4.10 -12.17
C VAL A 92 -8.62 3.38 -13.47
N LYS A 93 -7.45 3.63 -14.04
CA LYS A 93 -7.00 2.98 -15.29
C LYS A 93 -6.37 1.61 -14.98
N PRO A 94 -6.32 0.69 -15.96
CA PRO A 94 -5.61 -0.59 -15.80
C PRO A 94 -4.17 -0.43 -15.32
N SER A 95 -3.44 0.58 -15.83
CA SER A 95 -2.05 0.87 -15.44
C SER A 95 -1.89 1.10 -13.95
N ASP A 96 -2.81 1.84 -13.35
CA ASP A 96 -2.73 2.28 -11.97
C ASP A 96 -2.99 1.08 -11.04
N VAL A 97 -3.97 0.24 -11.39
CA VAL A 97 -4.23 -1.02 -10.66
C VAL A 97 -3.05 -1.98 -10.75
N CYS A 98 -2.49 -2.13 -11.95
CA CYS A 98 -1.35 -3.02 -12.17
C CYS A 98 -0.08 -2.53 -11.49
N ALA A 99 0.13 -1.22 -11.36
CA ALA A 99 1.22 -0.66 -10.57
C ALA A 99 1.08 -1.05 -9.09
N VAL A 100 -0.13 -0.92 -8.51
CA VAL A 100 -0.40 -1.34 -7.12
C VAL A 100 -0.16 -2.83 -6.93
N ILE A 101 -0.68 -3.68 -7.82
CA ILE A 101 -0.47 -5.13 -7.77
C ILE A 101 1.03 -5.46 -7.81
N ASN A 102 1.78 -4.86 -8.74
CA ASN A 102 3.22 -5.08 -8.86
C ASN A 102 3.98 -4.65 -7.60
N ASN A 103 3.65 -3.48 -7.04
CA ASN A 103 4.30 -2.97 -5.84
C ASN A 103 4.04 -3.89 -4.64
N ILE A 104 2.82 -4.41 -4.49
CA ILE A 104 2.48 -5.39 -3.43
C ILE A 104 3.26 -6.69 -3.63
N ASP A 105 3.25 -7.24 -4.86
CA ASP A 105 3.94 -8.49 -5.19
C ASP A 105 5.43 -8.39 -4.86
N CYS A 106 6.11 -7.38 -5.42
CA CYS A 106 7.53 -7.15 -5.19
C CYS A 106 7.85 -6.81 -3.73
N GLY A 107 6.95 -6.07 -3.08
CA GLY A 107 7.12 -5.58 -1.72
C GLY A 107 7.13 -6.66 -0.65
N PHE A 108 6.28 -7.67 -0.81
CA PHE A 108 6.15 -8.75 0.16
C PHE A 108 6.78 -10.06 -0.30
N LEU A 109 7.24 -10.18 -1.55
CA LEU A 109 7.96 -11.36 -2.02
C LEU A 109 9.18 -11.62 -1.12
N GLY A 110 9.21 -12.80 -0.50
CA GLY A 110 10.29 -13.18 0.41
C GLY A 110 10.26 -12.49 1.78
N ALA A 111 9.17 -11.80 2.13
CA ALA A 111 9.01 -11.17 3.45
C ALA A 111 9.23 -12.20 4.59
N PRO A 112 9.82 -11.79 5.73
CA PRO A 112 10.11 -12.69 6.83
C PRO A 112 8.80 -13.19 7.43
N ARG A 113 8.55 -14.49 7.29
CA ARG A 113 7.36 -15.18 7.82
C ARG A 113 7.71 -16.43 8.63
N GLY A 114 8.97 -16.52 9.09
CA GLY A 114 9.47 -17.71 9.79
C GLY A 114 9.47 -18.97 8.90
N LEU A 115 9.56 -18.80 7.58
CA LEU A 115 9.63 -19.89 6.63
C LEU A 115 11.08 -20.43 6.54
N PRO A 116 11.27 -21.71 6.17
CA PRO A 116 12.60 -22.25 5.90
C PRO A 116 13.34 -21.44 4.82
N ASP A 117 14.67 -21.31 4.93
CA ASP A 117 15.54 -20.48 4.06
C ASP A 117 15.38 -20.70 2.54
N LYS A 118 14.79 -21.81 2.12
CA LYS A 118 14.57 -22.17 0.71
C LYS A 118 13.17 -21.83 0.20
N ILE A 119 12.32 -21.25 1.04
CA ILE A 119 10.91 -20.97 0.74
C ILE A 119 10.69 -19.46 0.88
N ALA A 120 10.52 -18.79 -0.25
CA ALA A 120 10.08 -17.41 -0.27
C ALA A 120 8.59 -17.32 0.11
N TYR A 121 8.24 -16.32 0.91
CA TYR A 121 6.84 -15.98 1.15
C TYR A 121 6.20 -15.42 -0.12
N TYR A 122 4.96 -15.84 -0.37
CA TYR A 122 4.09 -15.28 -1.40
C TYR A 122 2.69 -15.05 -0.82
N GLN A 123 2.10 -13.91 -1.14
CA GLN A 123 0.81 -13.48 -0.61
C GLN A 123 -0.28 -14.26 -1.35
N LYS A 124 -0.76 -15.35 -0.75
CA LYS A 124 -1.78 -16.20 -1.38
C LYS A 124 -3.06 -15.45 -1.76
N TRP A 125 -3.37 -14.37 -1.06
CA TRP A 125 -4.53 -13.51 -1.33
C TRP A 125 -4.34 -12.61 -2.55
N LEU A 126 -3.13 -12.47 -3.12
CA LEU A 126 -2.90 -11.77 -4.37
C LEU A 126 -3.29 -12.64 -5.59
N GLY A 127 -3.25 -13.96 -5.43
CA GLY A 127 -3.76 -14.91 -6.42
C GLY A 127 -3.06 -14.81 -7.77
N ASN A 128 -3.85 -14.68 -8.84
CA ASN A 128 -3.35 -14.59 -10.21
C ASN A 128 -3.18 -13.14 -10.70
N LEU A 129 -3.41 -12.14 -9.83
CA LEU A 129 -3.48 -10.74 -10.25
C LEU A 129 -2.17 -10.21 -10.84
N TYR A 130 -1.02 -10.68 -10.35
CA TYR A 130 0.28 -10.35 -10.95
C TYR A 130 0.31 -10.77 -12.42
N HIS A 131 -0.07 -12.02 -12.71
CA HIS A 131 -0.11 -12.53 -14.06
C HIS A 131 -1.10 -11.78 -14.97
N SER A 132 -2.24 -11.36 -14.42
CA SER A 132 -3.22 -10.53 -15.12
C SER A 132 -2.65 -9.18 -15.57
N CYS A 133 -1.56 -8.74 -14.93
CA CYS A 133 -0.88 -7.46 -15.16
C CYS A 133 0.47 -7.56 -15.89
N ASP A 134 1.05 -8.76 -16.07
CA ASP A 134 2.37 -9.00 -16.68
C ASP A 134 2.58 -8.34 -18.06
N TRP A 135 1.49 -8.05 -18.79
CA TRP A 135 1.52 -7.52 -20.16
C TRP A 135 0.90 -6.12 -20.27
N CYS A 136 0.67 -5.44 -19.15
CA CYS A 136 0.13 -4.09 -19.17
C CYS A 136 1.15 -3.10 -19.75
N ASP A 137 0.86 -2.53 -20.91
CA ASP A 137 1.76 -1.63 -21.66
C ASP A 137 1.30 -0.16 -21.64
N GLY A 138 0.38 0.20 -20.74
CA GLY A 138 -0.22 1.54 -20.63
C GLY A 138 -1.24 1.88 -21.72
N GLY A 139 -1.33 1.09 -22.81
CA GLY A 139 -2.39 1.20 -23.82
C GLY A 139 -3.69 0.49 -23.43
N TRP A 140 -3.69 -0.19 -22.28
CA TRP A 140 -4.84 -0.91 -21.77
C TRP A 140 -5.96 0.04 -21.33
N THR A 141 -7.18 -0.36 -21.64
CA THR A 141 -8.43 0.25 -21.25
C THR A 141 -9.33 -0.84 -20.66
N GLN A 142 -10.41 -0.44 -19.98
CA GLN A 142 -11.35 -1.44 -19.45
C GLN A 142 -12.01 -2.31 -20.53
N SER A 143 -12.05 -1.84 -21.78
CA SER A 143 -12.67 -2.59 -22.88
C SER A 143 -11.72 -3.58 -23.54
N ASN A 144 -10.40 -3.31 -23.54
CA ASN A 144 -9.41 -4.17 -24.20
C ASN A 144 -8.66 -5.10 -23.23
N ALA A 145 -8.82 -4.92 -21.91
CA ALA A 145 -8.30 -5.80 -20.87
C ALA A 145 -9.43 -6.41 -20.00
N PRO A 146 -10.38 -7.17 -20.60
CA PRO A 146 -11.52 -7.73 -19.87
C PRO A 146 -11.11 -8.78 -18.83
N HIS A 147 -9.97 -9.46 -19.02
CA HIS A 147 -9.44 -10.46 -18.08
C HIS A 147 -9.09 -9.82 -16.74
N LEU A 148 -8.46 -8.63 -16.73
CA LEU A 148 -8.12 -7.92 -15.49
C LEU A 148 -9.38 -7.63 -14.66
N LYS A 149 -10.48 -7.25 -15.31
CA LYS A 149 -11.77 -7.03 -14.64
C LYS A 149 -12.30 -8.31 -14.01
N GLN A 150 -12.29 -9.41 -14.76
CA GLN A 150 -12.76 -10.70 -14.27
C GLN A 150 -11.92 -11.17 -13.06
N ASP A 151 -10.60 -11.16 -13.20
CA ASP A 151 -9.68 -11.64 -12.16
C ASP A 151 -9.78 -10.78 -10.89
N LEU A 152 -9.93 -9.45 -11.01
CA LEU A 152 -10.18 -8.58 -9.86
C LEU A 152 -11.50 -8.91 -9.16
N GLN A 153 -12.58 -9.16 -9.91
CA GLN A 153 -13.88 -9.52 -9.32
C GLN A 153 -13.79 -10.83 -8.53
N GLU A 154 -13.10 -11.84 -9.06
CA GLU A 154 -12.87 -13.11 -8.38
C GLU A 154 -11.98 -12.92 -7.13
N GLN A 155 -10.93 -12.11 -7.24
CA GLN A 155 -9.96 -11.93 -6.16
C GLN A 155 -10.50 -11.08 -5.00
N ILE A 156 -11.45 -10.16 -5.24
CA ILE A 156 -12.07 -9.35 -4.17
C ILE A 156 -12.63 -10.24 -3.05
N THR A 157 -13.37 -11.29 -3.38
CA THR A 157 -13.94 -12.20 -2.38
C THR A 157 -12.86 -12.97 -1.61
N VAL A 158 -11.77 -13.34 -2.28
CA VAL A 158 -10.63 -14.02 -1.65
C VAL A 158 -9.94 -13.10 -0.65
N ILE A 159 -9.70 -11.84 -1.03
CA ILE A 159 -9.07 -10.84 -0.16
C ILE A 159 -9.95 -10.55 1.06
N GLN A 160 -11.26 -10.35 0.85
CA GLN A 160 -12.21 -10.15 1.95
C GLN A 160 -12.21 -11.32 2.93
N THR A 161 -12.27 -12.55 2.43
CA THR A 161 -12.22 -13.77 3.26
C THR A 161 -10.89 -13.92 4.01
N TRP A 162 -9.79 -13.48 3.40
CA TRP A 162 -8.48 -13.48 4.05
C TRP A 162 -8.43 -12.45 5.17
N LEU A 163 -8.90 -11.22 4.92
CA LEU A 163 -8.94 -10.13 5.91
C LEU A 163 -9.78 -10.46 7.14
N GLU A 164 -10.84 -11.26 7.02
CA GLU A 164 -11.65 -11.74 8.15
C GLU A 164 -10.88 -12.66 9.12
N LYS A 165 -9.74 -13.21 8.68
CA LYS A 165 -8.91 -14.15 9.46
C LYS A 165 -7.59 -13.54 9.92
N SER A 166 -7.29 -12.31 9.51
CA SER A 166 -6.02 -11.60 9.73
C SER A 166 -6.06 -10.66 10.93
#